data_AF-A0A0F8YSG5-F1
#
_entry.id   AF-A0A0F8YSG5-F1
#
_cell.length_a   1.000
_cell.length_b   1.000
_cell.length_c   1.000
_cell.angle_alpha   90.00
_cell.angle_beta   90.00
_cell.angle_gamma   90.00
#
_symmetry.space_group_name_H-M   'P 1'
#
loop_
_entity.id
_entity.type
_entity.pdbx_description
1 polymer ?
#
loop_
_entity_poly.entity_id
_entity_poly.type
_entity_poly.pdbx_seq_one_letter_code
_entity_poly.pdbx_strand_id
1 'polypeptide(L)'
;MQGITQDVRDILRGFKMTVDFNKLIFAFVGIVFSIIWLLVVLAFLSALGLIDTSPFVIINHVLISPRLGLSYLFSAFLSVMVTVDWAEYLGLVVLVVGLLAIWSIIGGAITRLAALEFARDEKIGFKEALSFASKKFWSYFWSPLTPALGVLF
;
A
#
# COMPACT_ATOMS: atom_id res chain seq x y z
N MET A 1 19.86 34.25 -12.12
CA MET A 1 18.48 34.10 -11.58
C MET A 1 17.55 33.28 -12.48
N GLN A 2 17.65 33.34 -13.82
CA GLN A 2 16.75 32.60 -14.72
C GLN A 2 16.86 31.06 -14.62
N GLY A 3 18.05 30.51 -14.37
CA GLY A 3 18.24 29.05 -14.23
C GLY A 3 17.46 28.42 -13.07
N ILE A 4 17.45 29.06 -11.90
CA ILE A 4 16.73 28.56 -10.71
C ILE A 4 15.21 28.53 -10.96
N THR A 5 14.67 29.54 -11.63
CA THR A 5 13.24 29.59 -11.95
C THR A 5 12.83 28.51 -12.95
N GLN A 6 13.75 28.07 -13.80
CA GLN A 6 13.53 27.02 -14.79
C GLN A 6 13.59 25.63 -14.13
N ASP A 7 14.59 25.38 -13.28
CA ASP A 7 14.68 24.14 -12.47
C ASP A 7 13.44 23.96 -11.58
N VAL A 8 13.01 25.02 -10.88
CA VAL A 8 11.81 24.96 -10.03
C VAL A 8 10.57 24.65 -10.87
N ARG A 9 10.48 25.19 -12.09
CA ARG A 9 9.35 24.91 -12.99
C ARG A 9 9.34 23.46 -13.43
N ASP A 10 10.50 22.88 -13.75
CA ASP A 10 10.61 21.49 -14.19
C ASP A 10 10.32 20.52 -13.03
N ILE A 11 10.78 20.82 -11.81
CA ILE A 11 10.42 20.08 -10.59
C ILE A 11 8.91 20.12 -10.34
N LEU A 12 8.30 21.31 -10.40
CA LEU A 12 6.86 21.47 -10.21
C LEU A 12 6.06 20.78 -11.33
N ARG A 13 6.60 20.73 -12.54
CA ARG A 13 6.00 19.99 -13.66
C ARG A 13 5.99 18.49 -13.40
N GLY A 14 7.11 17.95 -12.90
CA GLY A 14 7.21 16.56 -12.47
C GLY A 14 6.24 16.21 -11.34
N PHE A 15 6.14 17.09 -10.32
CA PHE A 15 5.19 16.94 -9.22
C PHE A 15 3.73 16.98 -9.71
N LYS A 16 3.39 17.95 -10.56
CA LYS A 16 2.05 18.05 -11.14
C LYS A 16 1.67 16.83 -11.98
N MET A 17 2.63 16.31 -12.75
CA MET A 17 2.43 15.08 -13.54
C MET A 17 2.25 13.86 -12.61
N THR A 18 2.93 13.79 -11.47
CA THR A 18 2.73 12.69 -10.50
C THR A 18 1.40 12.79 -9.77
N VAL A 19 0.92 14.00 -9.48
CA VAL A 19 -0.37 14.30 -8.84
C VAL A 19 -1.50 14.45 -9.89
N ASP A 20 -1.52 13.59 -10.91
CA ASP A 20 -2.65 13.52 -11.82
C ASP A 20 -3.82 12.73 -11.18
N PHE A 21 -5.05 13.18 -11.46
CA PHE A 21 -6.28 12.58 -10.93
C PHE A 21 -6.34 11.06 -11.08
N ASN A 22 -5.86 10.56 -12.22
CA ASN A 22 -5.89 9.13 -12.54
C ASN A 22 -5.00 8.32 -11.60
N LYS A 23 -3.81 8.84 -11.27
CA LYS A 23 -2.85 8.22 -10.34
C LYS A 23 -3.36 8.30 -8.91
N LEU A 24 -4.01 9.42 -8.57
CA LEU A 24 -4.64 9.64 -7.27
C LEU A 24 -5.81 8.67 -7.03
N ILE A 25 -6.61 8.35 -8.06
CA ILE A 25 -7.66 7.34 -7.98
C ILE A 25 -7.05 5.95 -7.69
N PHE A 26 -5.97 5.56 -8.38
CA PHE A 26 -5.31 4.29 -8.08
C PHE A 26 -4.78 4.22 -6.65
N ALA A 27 -4.15 5.29 -6.18
CA ALA A 27 -3.67 5.37 -4.79
C ALA A 27 -4.84 5.25 -3.80
N PHE A 28 -5.94 5.97 -4.05
CA PHE A 28 -7.14 5.89 -3.22
C PHE A 28 -7.73 4.48 -3.22
N VAL A 29 -7.86 3.85 -4.38
CA VAL A 29 -8.33 2.46 -4.54
C VAL A 29 -7.42 1.49 -3.77
N GLY A 30 -6.09 1.64 -3.86
CA GLY A 30 -5.14 0.82 -3.10
C GLY A 30 -5.28 0.99 -1.59
N ILE A 31 -5.50 2.21 -1.11
CA ILE A 31 -5.76 2.50 0.31
C ILE A 31 -7.07 1.84 0.75
N VAL A 32 -8.16 1.99 -0.01
CA VAL A 32 -9.46 1.36 0.29
C VAL A 32 -9.33 -0.16 0.35
N PHE A 33 -8.68 -0.78 -0.63
CA PHE A 33 -8.43 -2.23 -0.61
C PHE A 33 -7.56 -2.66 0.59
N SER A 34 -6.55 -1.88 0.95
CA SER A 34 -5.70 -2.15 2.12
C SER A 34 -6.49 -2.08 3.42
N ILE A 35 -7.39 -1.10 3.57
CA ILE A 35 -8.28 -0.96 4.73
C ILE A 35 -9.26 -2.15 4.78
N ILE A 36 -9.87 -2.52 3.65
CA ILE A 36 -10.78 -3.67 3.59
C ILE A 36 -10.04 -4.95 3.99
N TRP A 37 -8.83 -5.17 3.44
CA TRP A 37 -8.03 -6.35 3.77
C TRP A 37 -7.67 -6.41 5.25
N LEU A 38 -7.23 -5.29 5.82
CA LEU A 38 -6.97 -5.16 7.25
C LEU A 38 -8.19 -5.55 8.09
N LEU A 39 -9.38 -5.03 7.75
CA LEU A 39 -10.62 -5.36 8.46
C LEU A 39 -10.99 -6.85 8.34
N VAL A 40 -10.82 -7.44 7.16
CA VAL A 40 -11.09 -8.87 6.92
C VAL A 40 -10.17 -9.75 7.76
N VAL A 41 -8.86 -9.46 7.77
CA VAL A 41 -7.88 -10.23 8.54
C VAL A 41 -8.17 -10.11 10.04
N LEU A 42 -8.47 -8.91 10.54
CA LEU A 42 -8.79 -8.70 11.95
C LEU A 42 -10.11 -9.36 12.36
N ALA A 43 -11.15 -9.30 11.50
CA ALA A 43 -12.41 -10.01 11.74
C ALA A 43 -12.20 -11.53 11.79
N PHE A 44 -11.35 -12.06 10.91
CA PHE A 44 -11.01 -13.46 10.88
C PHE A 44 -10.25 -13.89 12.14
N LEU A 45 -9.24 -13.13 12.58
CA LEU A 45 -8.49 -13.43 13.81
C LEU A 45 -9.36 -13.32 15.07
N SER A 46 -10.26 -12.34 15.11
CA SER A 46 -11.23 -12.19 16.20
C SER A 46 -12.24 -13.35 16.23
N ALA A 47 -12.71 -13.82 15.07
CA ALA A 47 -13.59 -14.98 14.97
C ALA A 47 -12.94 -16.29 15.45
N LEU A 48 -11.62 -16.39 15.36
CA LEU A 48 -10.84 -17.51 15.91
C LEU A 48 -10.62 -17.40 17.43
N GLY A 49 -11.07 -16.31 18.08
CA GLY A 49 -10.86 -16.07 19.50
C GLY A 49 -9.42 -15.76 19.89
N LEU A 50 -8.58 -15.41 18.90
CA LEU A 50 -7.15 -15.14 19.11
C LEU A 50 -6.88 -13.71 19.57
N ILE A 51 -7.80 -12.79 19.27
CA ILE A 51 -7.66 -11.36 19.55
C ILE A 51 -9.00 -10.82 20.07
N ASP A 52 -9.01 -10.23 21.26
CA ASP A 52 -10.19 -9.58 21.88
C ASP A 52 -10.62 -8.28 21.15
N THR A 53 -9.84 -7.86 20.16
CA THR A 53 -10.05 -6.63 19.40
C THR A 53 -11.10 -6.86 18.30
N SER A 54 -12.32 -6.42 18.54
CA SER A 54 -13.39 -6.53 17.55
C SER A 54 -13.20 -5.52 16.38
N PRO A 55 -13.52 -5.89 15.12
CA PRO A 55 -13.38 -5.02 13.95
C PRO A 55 -14.16 -3.70 14.06
N PHE A 56 -15.29 -3.74 14.77
CA PHE A 56 -16.18 -2.60 14.97
C PHE A 56 -15.57 -1.49 15.84
N VAL A 57 -14.67 -1.84 16.77
CA VAL A 57 -13.96 -0.84 17.59
C VAL A 57 -13.02 0.00 16.72
N ILE A 58 -12.36 -0.61 15.73
CA ILE A 58 -11.45 0.08 14.82
C ILE A 58 -12.21 1.00 13.89
N ILE A 59 -13.33 0.54 13.31
CA ILE A 59 -14.18 1.36 12.44
C ILE A 59 -14.67 2.61 13.19
N ASN A 60 -15.15 2.45 14.43
CA ASN A 60 -15.60 3.56 15.26
C ASN A 60 -14.45 4.52 15.63
N HIS A 61 -13.27 4.01 15.99
CA HIS A 61 -12.12 4.87 16.32
C HIS A 61 -11.57 5.63 15.10
N VAL A 62 -11.55 5.00 13.93
CA VAL A 62 -11.10 5.62 12.67
C VAL A 62 -12.08 6.71 12.21
N LEU A 63 -13.39 6.48 12.31
CA LEU A 63 -14.42 7.46 11.93
C LEU A 63 -14.47 8.68 12.84
N ILE A 64 -14.29 8.49 14.16
CA ILE A 64 -14.34 9.58 15.14
C ILE A 64 -13.03 10.36 15.18
N SER A 65 -11.89 9.70 15.01
CA SER A 65 -10.57 10.34 15.09
C SER A 65 -9.50 9.56 14.30
N PRO A 66 -9.19 9.97 13.07
CA PRO A 66 -8.20 9.29 12.22
C PRO A 66 -6.83 9.14 12.87
N ARG A 67 -6.42 10.12 13.68
CA ARG A 67 -5.15 10.07 14.45
C ARG A 67 -5.14 8.95 15.49
N LEU A 68 -6.24 8.75 16.21
CA LEU A 68 -6.34 7.73 17.26
C LEU A 68 -6.44 6.32 16.66
N GLY A 69 -7.15 6.19 15.54
CA GLY A 69 -7.17 4.95 14.77
C GLY A 69 -5.77 4.54 14.31
N LEU A 70 -4.97 5.47 13.79
CA LEU A 70 -3.60 5.19 13.34
C LEU A 70 -2.70 4.73 14.51
N SER A 71 -2.78 5.39 15.67
CA SER A 71 -2.02 4.97 16.85
C SER A 71 -2.40 3.57 17.33
N TYR A 72 -3.68 3.21 17.24
CA TYR A 72 -4.17 1.88 17.63
C TYR A 72 -3.69 0.79 16.68
N LEU A 73 -3.68 1.05 15.37
CA LEU A 73 -3.13 0.13 14.37
C LEU A 73 -1.63 -0.09 14.59
N PHE A 74 -0.90 0.99 14.93
CA PHE A 74 0.51 0.90 15.22
C PHE A 74 0.80 0.12 16.51
N SER A 75 0.02 0.35 17.57
CA SER A 75 0.16 -0.42 18.81
C SER A 75 -0.21 -1.89 18.63
N ALA A 76 -1.24 -2.21 17.86
CA ALA A 76 -1.62 -3.59 17.54
C ALA A 76 -0.53 -4.29 16.72
N PHE A 77 0.13 -3.58 15.79
CA PHE A 77 1.26 -4.13 15.07
C PHE A 77 2.45 -4.42 16.00
N LEU A 78 2.78 -3.50 16.92
CA LEU A 78 3.85 -3.70 17.87
C LEU A 78 3.54 -4.80 18.90
N SER A 79 2.29 -4.93 19.35
CA SER A 79 1.93 -5.97 20.31
C SER A 79 2.18 -7.36 19.73
N VAL A 80 1.76 -7.60 18.48
CA VAL A 80 1.93 -8.91 17.83
C VAL A 80 3.40 -9.21 17.44
N MET A 81 4.25 -8.18 17.31
CA MET A 81 5.71 -8.39 17.20
C MET A 81 6.36 -8.83 18.51
N VAL A 82 5.73 -8.53 19.66
CA VAL A 82 6.25 -8.84 21.00
C VAL A 82 5.64 -10.13 21.57
N THR A 83 4.39 -10.45 21.23
CA THR A 83 3.72 -11.69 21.63
C THR A 83 3.99 -12.81 20.61
N VAL A 84 4.91 -13.71 20.98
CA VAL A 84 5.36 -14.84 20.14
C VAL A 84 4.38 -16.02 20.28
N ASP A 85 3.11 -15.82 19.94
CA ASP A 85 2.16 -16.90 19.75
C ASP A 85 2.02 -17.21 18.25
N TRP A 86 2.19 -18.49 17.88
CA TRP A 86 2.22 -18.93 16.48
C TRP A 86 0.98 -18.53 15.68
N ALA A 87 -0.19 -18.47 16.35
CA ALA A 87 -1.45 -18.12 15.71
C ALA A 87 -1.56 -16.62 15.38
N GLU A 88 -1.08 -15.73 16.25
CA GLU A 88 -1.05 -14.29 16.00
C GLU A 88 -0.02 -13.94 14.91
N TYR A 89 1.13 -14.63 14.93
CA TYR A 89 2.17 -14.51 13.90
C TYR A 89 1.64 -14.87 12.51
N LEU A 90 0.88 -15.97 12.38
CA LEU A 90 0.26 -16.34 11.10
C LEU A 90 -0.69 -15.26 10.58
N GLY A 91 -1.45 -14.61 11.46
CA GLY A 91 -2.30 -13.49 11.08
C GLY A 91 -1.53 -12.28 10.55
N LEU A 92 -0.40 -11.94 11.17
CA LEU A 92 0.49 -10.90 10.65
C LEU A 92 1.08 -11.26 9.29
N VAL A 93 1.53 -12.50 9.11
CA VAL A 93 2.08 -12.95 7.82
C VAL A 93 1.01 -12.81 6.73
N VAL A 94 -0.23 -13.25 6.98
CA VAL A 94 -1.35 -13.09 6.04
C VAL A 94 -1.65 -11.61 5.76
N LEU A 95 -1.61 -10.75 6.79
CA LEU A 95 -1.80 -9.32 6.64
C LEU A 95 -0.73 -8.71 5.74
N VAL A 96 0.55 -8.96 6.02
CA VAL A 96 1.69 -8.42 5.27
C VAL A 96 1.71 -8.92 3.84
N VAL A 97 1.49 -10.23 3.62
CA VAL A 97 1.43 -10.82 2.28
C VAL A 97 0.29 -10.22 1.47
N GLY A 98 -0.90 -10.02 2.05
CA GLY A 98 -2.01 -9.40 1.35
C GLY A 98 -1.78 -7.92 1.04
N LEU A 99 -1.19 -7.14 1.96
CA LEU A 99 -0.78 -5.76 1.68
C LEU A 99 0.23 -5.71 0.54
N LEU A 100 1.26 -6.57 0.58
CA LEU A 100 2.24 -6.68 -0.50
C LEU A 100 1.57 -7.02 -1.83
N ALA A 101 0.58 -7.93 -1.85
CA ALA A 101 -0.14 -8.28 -3.06
C ALA A 101 -0.93 -7.08 -3.64
N ILE A 102 -1.66 -6.35 -2.80
CA ILE A 102 -2.42 -5.16 -3.21
C ILE A 102 -1.47 -4.11 -3.81
N TRP A 103 -0.39 -3.79 -3.09
CA TRP A 103 0.57 -2.76 -3.50
C TRP A 103 1.44 -3.18 -4.68
N SER A 104 1.66 -4.48 -4.89
CA SER A 104 2.36 -4.97 -6.09
C SER A 104 1.61 -4.67 -7.37
N ILE A 105 0.28 -4.73 -7.33
CA ILE A 105 -0.57 -4.41 -8.49
C ILE A 105 -0.76 -2.90 -8.61
N ILE A 106 -1.21 -2.24 -7.53
CA ILE A 106 -1.55 -0.83 -7.55
C ILE A 106 -0.29 0.05 -7.72
N GLY A 107 0.76 -0.23 -6.96
CA GLY A 107 2.04 0.48 -7.07
C GLY A 107 2.67 0.30 -8.45
N GLY A 108 2.68 -0.92 -9.00
CA GLY A 108 3.17 -1.19 -10.34
C GLY A 108 2.41 -0.42 -11.43
N ALA A 109 1.08 -0.31 -11.29
CA ALA A 109 0.25 0.46 -12.22
C ALA A 109 0.55 1.97 -12.13
N ILE A 110 0.66 2.53 -10.93
CA ILE A 110 0.99 3.95 -10.71
C ILE A 110 2.37 4.29 -11.28
N THR A 111 3.39 3.47 -10.99
CA THR A 111 4.75 3.69 -11.50
C THR A 111 4.80 3.63 -13.02
N ARG A 112 4.06 2.72 -13.66
CA ARG A 112 3.98 2.65 -15.13
C ARG A 112 3.32 3.89 -15.73
N LEU A 113 2.21 4.35 -15.16
CA LEU A 113 1.54 5.57 -15.61
C LEU A 113 2.47 6.77 -15.49
N ALA A 114 3.17 6.90 -14.36
CA ALA A 114 4.12 8.00 -14.14
C ALA A 114 5.32 7.93 -15.09
N ALA A 115 5.91 6.75 -15.28
CA ALA A 115 7.10 6.59 -16.12
C ALA A 115 6.82 6.84 -17.61
N LEU A 116 5.68 6.39 -18.13
CA LEU A 116 5.35 6.55 -19.55
C LEU A 116 4.88 7.97 -19.87
N GLU A 117 4.17 8.61 -18.96
CA GLU A 117 3.83 10.02 -19.08
C GLU A 117 5.09 10.89 -19.01
N PHE A 118 6.05 10.57 -18.13
CA PHE A 118 7.30 11.31 -18.03
C PHE A 118 8.23 11.12 -19.23
N ALA A 119 8.37 9.88 -19.72
CA ALA A 119 9.34 9.54 -20.77
C ALA A 119 8.83 9.79 -22.19
N ARG A 120 7.51 9.68 -22.42
CA ARG A 120 6.91 9.74 -23.76
C ARG A 120 5.80 10.77 -23.90
N ASP A 121 5.46 11.51 -22.84
CA ASP A 121 4.29 12.41 -22.79
C ASP A 121 2.99 11.70 -23.22
N GLU A 122 2.95 10.37 -23.04
CA GLU A 122 1.85 9.51 -23.48
C GLU A 122 0.99 9.13 -22.28
N LYS A 123 -0.30 9.48 -22.33
CA LYS A 123 -1.28 9.12 -21.29
C LYS A 123 -1.89 7.77 -21.61
N ILE A 124 -1.48 6.76 -20.85
CA ILE A 124 -1.96 5.38 -21.03
C ILE A 124 -3.27 5.18 -20.27
N GLY A 125 -4.15 4.35 -20.84
CA GLY A 125 -5.42 4.00 -20.21
C GLY A 125 -5.25 3.18 -18.92
N PHE A 126 -6.17 3.39 -17.97
CA PHE A 126 -6.21 2.70 -16.67
C PHE A 126 -6.12 1.17 -16.78
N LYS A 127 -6.86 0.59 -17.72
CA LYS A 127 -6.93 -0.87 -17.91
C LYS A 127 -5.59 -1.45 -18.38
N GLU A 128 -4.87 -0.70 -19.20
CA GLU A 128 -3.60 -1.16 -19.78
C GLU A 128 -2.47 -1.10 -18.76
N ALA A 129 -2.45 -0.05 -17.93
CA ALA A 129 -1.55 0.04 -16.79
C ALA A 129 -1.78 -1.11 -15.79
N LEU A 130 -3.04 -1.40 -15.48
CA LEU A 130 -3.40 -2.48 -14.55
C LEU A 130 -3.10 -3.87 -15.14
N SER A 131 -3.47 -4.11 -16.40
CA SER A 131 -3.16 -5.37 -17.10
C SER A 131 -1.66 -5.65 -17.14
N PHE A 132 -0.84 -4.61 -17.37
CA PHE A 132 0.60 -4.75 -17.31
C PHE A 132 1.09 -5.10 -15.90
N ALA A 133 0.60 -4.38 -14.87
CA ALA A 133 0.99 -4.64 -13.49
C ALA A 133 0.61 -6.05 -13.04
N SER A 134 -0.58 -6.54 -13.40
CA SER A 134 -1.03 -7.90 -13.13
C SER A 134 -0.18 -8.96 -13.84
N LYS A 135 0.22 -8.74 -15.10
CA LYS A 135 1.12 -9.65 -15.83
C LYS A 135 2.50 -9.78 -15.17
N LYS A 136 2.96 -8.72 -14.50
CA LYS A 136 4.26 -8.69 -13.80
C LYS A 136 4.14 -8.81 -12.29
N PHE A 137 2.97 -9.24 -11.79
CA PHE A 137 2.65 -9.31 -10.36
C PHE A 137 3.76 -9.98 -9.54
N TRP A 138 4.22 -11.15 -9.95
CA TRP A 138 5.27 -11.89 -9.25
C TRP A 138 6.57 -11.10 -9.11
N SER A 139 6.96 -10.36 -10.15
CA SER A 139 8.18 -9.53 -10.09
C SER A 139 8.05 -8.39 -9.09
N TYR A 140 6.86 -7.79 -8.97
CA TYR A 140 6.61 -6.71 -8.01
C TYR A 140 6.41 -7.24 -6.59
N PHE A 141 5.81 -8.42 -6.44
CA PHE A 141 5.58 -9.07 -5.15
C PHE A 141 6.88 -9.50 -4.47
N TRP A 142 7.82 -10.07 -5.22
CA TRP A 142 9.12 -10.47 -4.68
C TRP A 142 10.09 -9.31 -4.47
N SER A 143 9.88 -8.16 -5.12
CA SER A 143 10.82 -7.03 -5.08
C SER A 143 11.13 -6.53 -3.66
N PRO A 144 10.17 -6.38 -2.74
CA PRO A 144 10.46 -5.99 -1.35
C PRO A 144 11.12 -7.10 -0.52
N LEU A 145 11.01 -8.36 -0.95
CA LEU A 145 11.58 -9.52 -0.26
C LEU A 145 13.02 -9.81 -0.70
N THR A 146 13.44 -9.33 -1.87
CA THR A 146 14.81 -9.52 -2.39
C THR A 146 15.91 -9.07 -1.43
N PRO A 147 15.84 -7.91 -0.73
CA PRO A 147 16.85 -7.52 0.25
C PRO A 147 16.93 -8.48 1.44
N ALA A 148 15.80 -8.99 1.92
CA ALA A 148 15.76 -9.95 3.02
C ALA A 148 16.40 -11.29 2.60
N LEU A 149 16.15 -11.73 1.37
CA LEU A 149 16.81 -12.91 0.80
C LEU A 149 18.32 -12.67 0.64
N GLY A 150 18.73 -11.50 0.15
CA GLY A 150 20.15 -11.18 -0.07
C GLY A 150 20.99 -11.05 1.20
N VAL A 151 20.38 -10.85 2.38
CA VAL A 151 21.07 -10.87 3.68
C VAL A 151 21.19 -12.30 4.24
N LEU A 152 20.33 -13.23 3.80
CA LEU A 152 20.31 -14.62 4.25
C LEU A 152 21.27 -15.54 3.46
N PHE A 153 21.82 -15.07 2.34
CA PHE A 153 22.81 -15.76 1.50
C PHE A 153 24.18 -15.08 1.60
#